data_AF-A0A7C4KSI7-F1
#
_entry.id   AF-A0A7C4KSI7-F1
#
_cell.length_a   1.000
_cell.length_b   1.000
_cell.length_c   1.000
_cell.angle_alpha   90.00
_cell.angle_beta   90.00
_cell.angle_gamma   90.00
#
_symmetry.space_group_name_H-M   'P 1'
#
loop_
_entity.id
_entity.type
_entity.pdbx_description
1 polymer ?
#
loop_
_entity_poly.entity_id
_entity_poly.type
_entity_poly.pdbx_seq_one_letter_code
_entity_poly.pdbx_strand_id
1 'polypeptide(L)'
;MALASEPKKVWREVWLVWAAAIGGIFLFKLFSFVPFIKENLWGIAGIIFLFLPLEWLYRKGVDPESFGISWKKLGRGALWALLWMALTFPLYIPAYKLWFGRTEFHFALPADFWKEVVGFVFLVALPEEVFYRGYLQTRLDAVFPKKIRILGAEVGMSLVVASAFFAVGHLVEPRPDKLGTFFPGLVFGWLRACTGTVGGAVIFHAACNIWAEILRYGYFGVSQG
;
A
#
# COMPACT_ATOMS: atom_id res chain seq x y z
N MET A 1 7.59 -27.62 -2.42
CA MET A 1 8.75 -27.14 -3.21
C MET A 1 9.22 -25.84 -2.56
N ALA A 2 10.47 -25.77 -2.08
CA ALA A 2 10.97 -24.58 -1.37
C ALA A 2 10.96 -23.32 -2.27
N LEU A 3 10.89 -22.13 -1.66
CA LEU A 3 11.04 -20.88 -2.38
C LEU A 3 12.41 -20.80 -3.05
N ALA A 4 12.47 -20.19 -4.23
CA ALA A 4 13.74 -19.93 -4.89
C ALA A 4 14.59 -18.99 -4.02
N SER A 5 15.89 -19.27 -3.92
CA SER A 5 16.89 -18.41 -3.28
C SER A 5 17.82 -17.74 -4.29
N GLU A 6 17.93 -18.28 -5.50
CA GLU A 6 18.75 -17.72 -6.58
C GLU A 6 18.16 -16.37 -7.05
N PRO A 7 18.93 -15.26 -7.00
CA PRO A 7 18.40 -13.92 -7.28
C PRO A 7 17.64 -13.79 -8.62
N LYS A 8 18.12 -14.43 -9.69
CA LYS A 8 17.44 -14.43 -11.00
C LYS A 8 16.06 -15.10 -10.95
N LYS A 9 15.94 -16.21 -10.23
CA LYS A 9 14.67 -16.93 -10.07
C LYS A 9 13.70 -16.13 -9.19
N VAL A 10 14.20 -15.51 -8.12
CA VAL A 10 13.39 -14.65 -7.24
C VAL A 10 12.88 -13.42 -7.99
N TRP A 11 13.74 -12.77 -8.78
CA TRP A 11 13.34 -11.63 -9.60
C TRP A 11 12.23 -11.99 -10.59
N ARG A 12 12.36 -13.14 -11.26
CA ARG A 12 11.32 -13.64 -12.17
C ARG A 12 10.01 -13.94 -11.44
N GLU A 13 10.08 -14.56 -10.26
CA GLU A 13 8.92 -14.83 -9.42
C GLU A 13 8.21 -13.53 -9.01
N VAL A 14 8.96 -12.53 -8.54
CA VAL A 14 8.45 -11.20 -8.19
C VAL A 14 7.70 -10.57 -9.36
N TRP A 15 8.29 -10.55 -10.55
CA TRP A 15 7.65 -10.01 -11.74
C TRP A 15 6.39 -10.77 -12.13
N LEU A 16 6.42 -12.10 -12.11
CA LEU A 16 5.27 -12.92 -12.49
C LEU A 16 4.09 -12.71 -11.54
N VAL A 17 4.33 -12.71 -10.23
CA VAL A 17 3.26 -12.51 -9.24
C VAL A 17 2.72 -11.07 -9.29
N TRP A 18 3.60 -10.07 -9.46
CA TRP A 18 3.16 -8.68 -9.65
C TRP A 18 2.37 -8.49 -10.95
N ALA A 19 2.86 -9.02 -12.07
CA ALA A 19 2.18 -8.94 -13.36
C ALA A 19 0.83 -9.67 -13.35
N ALA A 20 0.73 -10.80 -12.64
CA ALA A 20 -0.55 -11.49 -12.45
C ALA A 20 -1.54 -10.66 -11.63
N ALA A 21 -1.09 -10.02 -10.55
CA ALA A 21 -1.93 -9.14 -9.74
C ALA A 21 -2.45 -7.95 -10.56
N ILE A 22 -1.52 -7.20 -11.17
CA ILE A 22 -1.85 -5.99 -11.94
C ILE A 22 -2.65 -6.33 -13.20
N GLY A 23 -2.27 -7.40 -13.91
CA GLY A 23 -3.00 -7.89 -15.07
C GLY A 23 -4.42 -8.33 -14.74
N GLY A 24 -4.62 -8.99 -13.58
CA GLY A 24 -5.95 -9.35 -13.08
C GLY A 24 -6.82 -8.13 -12.81
N ILE A 25 -6.29 -7.14 -12.07
CA ILE A 25 -7.02 -5.89 -11.78
C ILE A 25 -7.32 -5.12 -13.07
N PHE A 26 -6.34 -5.02 -13.98
CA PHE A 26 -6.52 -4.38 -15.27
C PHE A 26 -7.60 -5.06 -16.11
N LEU A 27 -7.64 -6.39 -16.12
CA LEU A 27 -8.69 -7.15 -16.79
C LEU A 27 -10.08 -6.79 -16.24
N PHE A 28 -10.26 -6.78 -14.93
CA PHE A 28 -11.53 -6.32 -14.32
C PHE A 28 -11.85 -4.88 -14.69
N LYS A 29 -10.84 -3.99 -14.75
CA LYS A 29 -11.04 -2.61 -15.18
C LYS A 29 -11.54 -2.50 -16.63
N LEU A 30 -11.10 -3.36 -17.55
CA LEU A 30 -11.64 -3.40 -18.92
C LEU A 30 -13.14 -3.72 -18.95
N PHE A 31 -13.64 -4.44 -17.95
CA PHE A 31 -15.06 -4.76 -17.78
C PHE A 31 -15.81 -3.79 -16.87
N SER A 32 -15.25 -2.62 -16.56
CA SER A 32 -15.90 -1.58 -15.73
C SER A 32 -17.14 -0.93 -16.37
N PHE A 33 -17.53 -1.34 -17.58
CA PHE A 33 -18.86 -1.04 -18.13
C PHE A 33 -19.98 -1.81 -17.42
N VAL A 34 -19.66 -2.90 -16.71
CA VAL A 34 -20.61 -3.61 -15.83
C VAL A 34 -20.68 -2.87 -14.49
N PRO A 35 -21.87 -2.39 -14.05
CA PRO A 35 -22.00 -1.58 -12.82
C PRO A 35 -21.41 -2.26 -11.59
N PHE A 36 -21.69 -3.55 -11.40
CA PHE A 36 -21.14 -4.33 -10.29
C PHE A 36 -19.60 -4.30 -10.26
N ILE A 37 -18.93 -4.45 -11.41
CA ILE A 37 -17.47 -4.44 -11.48
C ILE A 37 -16.93 -3.04 -11.18
N LYS A 38 -17.56 -2.02 -11.75
CA LYS A 38 -17.18 -0.62 -11.53
C LYS A 38 -17.24 -0.24 -10.04
N GLU A 39 -18.34 -0.57 -9.38
CA GLU A 39 -18.61 -0.25 -7.98
C GLU A 39 -17.72 -1.05 -7.02
N ASN A 40 -17.30 -2.27 -7.39
CA ASN A 40 -16.55 -3.16 -6.53
C ASN A 40 -15.06 -3.30 -6.91
N LEU A 41 -14.55 -2.52 -7.86
CA LEU A 41 -13.19 -2.68 -8.40
C LEU A 41 -12.11 -2.60 -7.30
N TRP A 42 -12.31 -1.72 -6.31
CA TRP A 42 -11.37 -1.56 -5.18
C TRP A 42 -11.37 -2.80 -4.28
N GLY A 43 -12.53 -3.36 -3.99
CA GLY A 43 -12.65 -4.61 -3.23
C GLY A 43 -12.06 -5.81 -4.00
N ILE A 44 -12.27 -5.87 -5.31
CA ILE A 44 -11.66 -6.89 -6.18
C ILE A 44 -10.13 -6.79 -6.15
N ALA A 45 -9.58 -5.57 -6.25
CA ALA A 45 -8.14 -5.35 -6.13
C ALA A 45 -7.62 -5.79 -4.75
N GLY A 46 -8.32 -5.45 -3.66
CA GLY A 46 -8.01 -5.93 -2.32
C GLY A 46 -7.99 -7.45 -2.20
N ILE A 47 -8.99 -8.15 -2.77
CA ILE A 47 -9.01 -9.62 -2.80
C ILE A 47 -7.78 -10.17 -3.54
N ILE A 48 -7.46 -9.62 -4.72
CA ILE A 48 -6.30 -10.06 -5.49
C ILE A 48 -5.00 -9.84 -4.70
N PHE A 49 -4.78 -8.65 -4.15
CA PHE A 49 -3.57 -8.34 -3.40
C PHE A 49 -3.44 -9.13 -2.10
N LEU A 50 -4.54 -9.48 -1.44
CA LEU A 50 -4.50 -10.28 -0.23
C LEU A 50 -4.28 -11.76 -0.52
N PHE A 51 -5.12 -12.35 -1.38
CA PHE A 51 -5.16 -13.81 -1.54
C PHE A 51 -4.09 -14.34 -2.49
N LEU A 52 -3.70 -13.60 -3.53
CA LEU A 52 -2.69 -14.08 -4.48
C LEU A 52 -1.34 -14.41 -3.80
N PRO A 53 -0.72 -13.51 -2.99
CA PRO A 53 0.55 -13.83 -2.35
C PRO A 53 0.38 -14.86 -1.23
N LEU A 54 -0.74 -14.86 -0.50
CA LEU A 54 -0.98 -15.84 0.56
C LEU A 54 -1.14 -17.25 0.00
N GLU A 55 -1.89 -17.42 -1.09
CA GLU A 55 -2.03 -18.69 -1.79
C GLU A 55 -0.68 -19.14 -2.37
N TRP A 56 0.11 -18.22 -2.89
CA TRP A 56 1.46 -18.53 -3.36
C TRP A 56 2.36 -19.06 -2.23
N LEU A 57 2.37 -18.40 -1.07
CA LEU A 57 3.13 -18.84 0.11
C LEU A 57 2.63 -20.18 0.65
N TYR A 58 1.31 -20.36 0.73
CA TYR A 58 0.67 -21.61 1.15
C TYR A 58 1.10 -22.79 0.27
N ARG A 59 1.03 -22.65 -1.07
CA ARG A 59 1.50 -23.67 -2.03
C ARG A 59 2.99 -24.00 -1.91
N LYS A 60 3.78 -23.08 -1.37
CA LYS A 60 5.21 -23.27 -1.11
C LYS A 60 5.50 -23.84 0.29
N GLY A 61 4.48 -24.00 1.13
CA GLY A 61 4.61 -24.48 2.51
C GLY A 61 5.36 -23.48 3.40
N VAL A 62 5.16 -22.19 3.14
CA VAL A 62 5.87 -21.09 3.82
C VAL A 62 4.89 -20.35 4.72
N ASP A 63 5.29 -20.15 5.97
CA ASP A 63 4.52 -19.37 6.94
C ASP A 63 4.51 -17.88 6.55
N PRO A 64 3.33 -17.25 6.35
CA PRO A 64 3.21 -15.81 6.10
C PRO A 64 3.89 -14.94 7.16
N GLU A 65 4.00 -15.40 8.40
CA GLU A 65 4.65 -14.64 9.46
C GLU A 65 6.15 -14.41 9.15
N SER A 66 6.81 -15.35 8.48
CA SER A 66 8.21 -15.18 8.02
C SER A 66 8.38 -14.05 7.00
N PHE A 67 7.28 -13.59 6.41
CA PHE A 67 7.22 -12.45 5.50
C PHE A 67 6.82 -11.15 6.20
N GLY A 68 6.68 -11.16 7.53
CA GLY A 68 6.20 -10.02 8.31
C GLY A 68 4.69 -9.80 8.21
N ILE A 69 3.94 -10.76 7.65
CA ILE A 69 2.48 -10.74 7.64
C ILE A 69 1.99 -11.16 9.02
N SER A 70 2.03 -10.21 9.95
CA SER A 70 1.77 -10.41 11.37
C SER A 70 1.41 -9.08 12.02
N TRP A 71 0.75 -9.15 13.17
CA TRP A 71 0.45 -8.00 14.03
C TRP A 71 1.41 -7.92 15.24
N LYS A 72 2.45 -8.77 15.28
CA LYS A 72 3.49 -8.67 16.31
C LYS A 72 4.12 -7.27 16.30
N LYS A 73 4.41 -6.76 17.50
CA LYS A 73 4.99 -5.42 17.73
C LYS A 73 4.11 -4.26 17.21
N LEU A 74 2.79 -4.46 17.10
CA LEU A 74 1.86 -3.43 16.64
C LEU A 74 1.99 -2.12 17.42
N GLY A 75 2.16 -2.15 18.75
CA GLY A 75 2.34 -0.93 19.54
C GLY A 75 3.54 -0.08 19.10
N ARG A 76 4.68 -0.72 18.77
CA ARG A 76 5.85 -0.02 18.22
C ARG A 76 5.59 0.48 16.80
N GLY A 77 4.88 -0.29 15.98
CA GLY A 77 4.48 0.12 14.64
C GLY A 77 3.53 1.32 14.65
N ALA A 78 2.55 1.31 15.53
CA ALA A 78 1.60 2.39 15.74
C ALA A 78 2.29 3.66 16.23
N LEU A 79 3.25 3.56 17.16
CA LEU A 79 4.04 4.71 17.59
C LEU A 79 4.78 5.35 16.41
N TRP A 80 5.47 4.56 15.58
CA TRP A 80 6.14 5.10 14.40
C TRP A 80 5.17 5.66 13.37
N ALA A 81 4.02 5.02 13.16
CA ALA A 81 2.98 5.53 12.29
C ALA A 81 2.49 6.91 12.77
N LEU A 82 2.23 7.08 14.06
CA LEU A 82 1.83 8.37 14.65
C LEU A 82 2.89 9.45 14.46
N LEU A 83 4.18 9.12 14.64
CA LEU A 83 5.27 10.07 14.39
C LEU A 83 5.31 10.51 12.92
N TRP A 84 5.13 9.57 11.99
CA TRP A 84 5.03 9.90 10.58
C TRP A 84 3.79 10.71 10.23
N MET A 85 2.63 10.44 10.85
CA MET A 85 1.43 11.27 10.69
C MET A 85 1.67 12.70 11.18
N ALA A 86 2.23 12.85 12.38
CA ALA A 86 2.54 14.15 12.96
C ALA A 86 3.51 14.97 12.09
N LEU A 87 4.46 14.29 11.43
CA LEU A 87 5.38 14.95 10.50
C LEU A 87 4.72 15.26 9.15
N THR A 88 4.07 14.28 8.52
CA THR A 88 3.68 14.37 7.10
C THR A 88 2.33 15.05 6.89
N PHE A 89 1.35 14.86 7.78
CA PHE A 89 0.00 15.38 7.56
C PHE A 89 -0.06 16.92 7.57
N PRO A 90 0.59 17.63 8.52
CA PRO A 90 0.63 19.09 8.50
C PRO A 90 1.36 19.63 7.26
N LEU A 91 2.45 18.97 6.83
CA LEU A 91 3.20 19.35 5.63
C LEU A 91 2.41 19.08 4.34
N TYR A 92 1.50 18.10 4.36
CA TYR A 92 0.67 17.77 3.22
C TYR A 92 -0.42 18.82 2.96
N ILE A 93 -0.91 19.52 3.99
CA ILE A 93 -1.93 20.59 3.84
C ILE A 93 -1.50 21.68 2.84
N PRO A 94 -0.36 22.38 3.00
CA PRO A 94 0.04 23.42 2.05
C PRO A 94 0.32 22.85 0.66
N ALA A 95 0.90 21.65 0.55
CA ALA A 95 1.10 20.98 -0.74
C ALA A 95 -0.24 20.72 -1.45
N TYR A 96 -1.26 20.26 -0.72
CA TYR A 96 -2.61 20.03 -1.22
C TYR A 96 -3.25 21.33 -1.70
N LYS A 97 -3.16 22.42 -0.89
CA LYS A 97 -3.67 23.75 -1.26
C LYS A 97 -3.05 24.26 -2.56
N LEU A 98 -1.72 24.17 -2.67
CA LEU A 98 -0.98 24.63 -3.84
C LEU A 98 -1.31 23.80 -5.08
N TRP A 99 -1.40 22.47 -4.94
CA TRP A 99 -1.68 21.56 -6.05
C TRP A 99 -3.09 21.77 -6.63
N PHE A 100 -4.10 21.92 -5.77
CA PHE A 100 -5.49 22.06 -6.18
C PHE A 100 -5.96 23.52 -6.34
N GLY A 101 -5.13 24.50 -6.01
CA GLY A 101 -5.47 25.92 -6.07
C GLY A 101 -6.63 26.32 -5.14
N ARG A 102 -6.78 25.62 -4.01
CA ARG A 102 -7.90 25.80 -3.05
C ARG A 102 -7.36 26.24 -1.70
N THR A 103 -7.93 27.30 -1.14
CA THR A 103 -7.49 27.87 0.15
C THR A 103 -8.52 27.73 1.25
N GLU A 104 -9.80 27.78 0.89
CA GLU A 104 -10.95 27.67 1.81
C GLU A 104 -11.20 26.21 2.19
N PHE A 105 -11.30 25.95 3.50
CA PHE A 105 -11.54 24.62 4.06
C PHE A 105 -12.78 24.66 4.95
N HIS A 106 -13.72 23.77 4.68
CA HIS A 106 -14.91 23.56 5.49
C HIS A 106 -14.98 22.11 5.90
N PHE A 107 -14.83 21.82 7.19
CA PHE A 107 -14.88 20.44 7.65
C PHE A 107 -16.24 19.82 7.32
N ALA A 108 -16.23 18.82 6.46
CA ALA A 108 -17.40 18.08 6.02
C ALA A 108 -17.02 16.61 5.87
N LEU A 109 -17.90 15.72 6.31
CA LEU A 109 -17.76 14.28 6.15
C LEU A 109 -19.09 13.72 5.64
N PRO A 110 -19.07 12.73 4.73
CA PRO A 110 -20.28 12.08 4.27
C PRO A 110 -20.89 11.19 5.38
N ALA A 111 -22.18 10.86 5.25
CA ALA A 111 -22.89 10.04 6.24
C ALA A 111 -22.28 8.63 6.39
N ASP A 112 -21.64 8.12 5.35
CA ASP A 112 -21.00 6.81 5.27
C ASP A 112 -19.48 6.85 5.45
N PHE A 113 -18.91 7.95 5.95
CA PHE A 113 -17.47 8.11 6.19
C PHE A 113 -16.84 6.93 6.95
N TRP A 114 -17.53 6.40 7.96
CA TRP A 114 -17.02 5.25 8.72
C TRP A 114 -16.97 3.96 7.91
N LYS A 115 -17.85 3.78 6.91
CA LYS A 115 -17.77 2.67 5.96
C LYS A 115 -16.53 2.83 5.07
N GLU A 116 -16.22 4.04 4.62
CA GLU A 116 -14.99 4.33 3.87
C GLU A 116 -13.75 4.03 4.71
N VAL A 117 -13.71 4.44 5.98
CA VAL A 117 -12.60 4.14 6.91
C VAL A 117 -12.36 2.63 7.00
N VAL A 118 -13.42 1.83 7.18
CA VAL A 118 -13.33 0.36 7.20
C VAL A 118 -12.81 -0.16 5.87
N GLY A 119 -13.31 0.37 4.75
CA GLY A 119 -12.82 0.05 3.40
C GLY A 119 -11.33 0.34 3.23
N PHE A 120 -10.86 1.51 3.64
CA PHE A 120 -9.45 1.89 3.56
C PHE A 120 -8.55 0.96 4.37
N VAL A 121 -9.00 0.49 5.54
CA VAL A 121 -8.22 -0.45 6.35
C VAL A 121 -8.19 -1.83 5.73
N PHE A 122 -9.36 -2.43 5.44
CA PHE A 122 -9.46 -3.86 5.13
C PHE A 122 -9.45 -4.20 3.65
N LEU A 123 -9.89 -3.28 2.79
CA LEU A 123 -9.97 -3.51 1.34
C LEU A 123 -8.82 -2.86 0.58
N VAL A 124 -8.11 -1.91 1.19
CA VAL A 124 -6.99 -1.20 0.55
C VAL A 124 -5.68 -1.44 1.30
N ALA A 125 -5.52 -0.83 2.48
CA ALA A 125 -4.23 -0.81 3.18
C ALA A 125 -3.75 -2.21 3.57
N LEU A 126 -4.60 -3.03 4.23
CA LEU A 126 -4.20 -4.37 4.64
C LEU A 126 -3.77 -5.24 3.44
N PRO A 127 -4.60 -5.42 2.38
CA PRO A 127 -4.19 -6.19 1.21
C PRO A 127 -2.93 -5.67 0.53
N GLU A 128 -2.82 -4.37 0.30
CA GLU A 128 -1.68 -3.80 -0.39
C GLU A 128 -0.40 -3.92 0.43
N GLU A 129 -0.46 -3.71 1.74
CA GLU A 129 0.72 -3.87 2.60
C GLU A 129 1.14 -5.34 2.72
N VAL A 130 0.19 -6.28 2.77
CA VAL A 130 0.49 -7.72 2.69
C VAL A 130 1.20 -8.05 1.37
N PHE A 131 0.71 -7.53 0.25
CA PHE A 131 1.31 -7.79 -1.05
C PHE A 131 2.69 -7.15 -1.22
N TYR A 132 2.78 -5.84 -1.03
CA TYR A 132 3.99 -5.08 -1.37
C TYR A 132 5.05 -5.16 -0.27
N ARG A 133 4.68 -5.08 1.01
CA ARG A 133 5.64 -4.95 2.12
C ARG A 133 5.88 -6.30 2.79
N GLY A 134 4.83 -7.11 2.87
CA GLY A 134 4.92 -8.51 3.26
C GLY A 134 5.62 -9.33 2.18
N TYR A 135 4.93 -9.62 1.09
CA TYR A 135 5.44 -10.51 0.04
C TYR A 135 6.58 -9.91 -0.79
N LEU A 136 6.30 -8.84 -1.57
CA LEU A 136 7.21 -8.33 -2.60
C LEU A 136 8.55 -7.86 -2.03
N GLN A 137 8.52 -7.01 -1.00
CA GLN A 137 9.73 -6.46 -0.36
C GLN A 137 10.58 -7.57 0.26
N THR A 138 9.98 -8.57 0.91
CA THR A 138 10.71 -9.73 1.47
C THR A 138 11.38 -10.56 0.37
N ARG A 139 10.70 -10.80 -0.76
CA ARG A 139 11.34 -11.50 -1.90
C ARG A 139 12.48 -10.67 -2.47
N LEU A 140 12.29 -9.36 -2.60
CA LEU A 140 13.33 -8.44 -3.10
C LEU A 140 14.52 -8.31 -2.14
N ASP A 141 14.36 -8.52 -0.83
CA ASP A 141 15.49 -8.59 0.12
C ASP A 141 16.48 -9.71 -0.24
N ALA A 142 16.00 -10.82 -0.83
CA ALA A 142 16.87 -11.90 -1.32
C ALA A 142 17.62 -11.55 -2.62
N VAL A 143 17.09 -10.59 -3.40
CA VAL A 143 17.74 -10.10 -4.63
C VAL A 143 18.76 -9.00 -4.29
N PHE A 144 18.45 -8.15 -3.30
CA PHE A 144 19.24 -7.01 -2.88
C PHE A 144 19.69 -7.14 -1.42
N PRO A 145 20.73 -7.96 -1.12
CA PRO A 145 21.10 -8.29 0.26
C PRO A 145 21.78 -7.12 1.00
N LYS A 146 22.33 -6.13 0.28
CA LYS A 146 23.02 -4.99 0.89
C LYS A 146 22.01 -4.06 1.57
N LYS A 147 22.24 -3.79 2.86
CA LYS A 147 21.40 -2.91 3.68
C LYS A 147 22.23 -1.85 4.37
N ILE A 148 21.60 -0.70 4.59
CA ILE A 148 22.09 0.39 5.43
C ILE A 148 21.07 0.64 6.55
N ARG A 149 21.53 1.24 7.65
CA ARG A 149 20.67 1.55 8.79
C ARG A 149 20.17 2.99 8.71
N ILE A 150 18.85 3.18 8.66
CA ILE A 150 18.21 4.49 8.65
C ILE A 150 17.18 4.54 9.77
N LEU A 151 17.35 5.45 10.74
CA LEU A 151 16.45 5.66 11.89
C LEU A 151 16.08 4.35 12.62
N GLY A 152 17.02 3.42 12.73
CA GLY A 152 16.84 2.15 13.43
C GLY A 152 16.32 1.00 12.57
N ALA A 153 15.94 1.23 11.30
CA ALA A 153 15.53 0.20 10.35
C ALA A 153 16.68 -0.20 9.41
N GLU A 154 16.76 -1.48 9.05
CA GLU A 154 17.67 -1.97 8.01
C GLU A 154 16.98 -1.94 6.64
N VAL A 155 17.42 -1.03 5.77
CA VAL A 155 16.80 -0.80 4.46
C VAL A 155 17.82 -0.96 3.34
N GLY A 156 17.38 -1.51 2.21
CA GLY A 156 18.20 -1.69 1.01
C GLY A 156 17.42 -1.34 -0.25
N MET A 157 17.94 -1.72 -1.42
CA MET A 157 17.27 -1.47 -2.70
C MET A 157 15.90 -2.15 -2.81
N SER A 158 15.64 -3.20 -2.03
CA SER A 158 14.32 -3.82 -1.93
C SER A 158 13.22 -2.82 -1.57
N LEU A 159 13.50 -1.84 -0.70
CA LEU A 159 12.57 -0.77 -0.32
C LEU A 159 12.21 0.09 -1.54
N VAL A 160 13.23 0.60 -2.23
CA VAL A 160 13.08 1.51 -3.37
C VAL A 160 12.35 0.80 -4.51
N VAL A 161 12.77 -0.43 -4.81
CA VAL A 161 12.19 -1.22 -5.90
C VAL A 161 10.75 -1.59 -5.58
N ALA A 162 10.44 -2.08 -4.37
CA ALA A 162 9.06 -2.38 -3.98
C ALA A 162 8.14 -1.16 -4.06
N SER A 163 8.61 0.02 -3.63
CA SER A 163 7.88 1.28 -3.79
C SER A 163 7.68 1.69 -5.25
N ALA A 164 8.64 1.40 -6.13
CA ALA A 164 8.48 1.62 -7.56
C ALA A 164 7.42 0.69 -8.17
N PHE A 165 7.44 -0.60 -7.83
CA PHE A 165 6.39 -1.55 -8.24
C PHE A 165 5.01 -1.12 -7.73
N PHE A 166 4.93 -0.60 -6.51
CA PHE A 166 3.71 -0.05 -5.93
C PHE A 166 3.18 1.13 -6.77
N ALA A 167 4.05 2.11 -7.04
CA ALA A 167 3.69 3.29 -7.82
C ALA A 167 3.28 2.96 -9.25
N VAL A 168 4.04 2.11 -9.94
CA VAL A 168 3.73 1.66 -11.30
C VAL A 168 2.43 0.84 -11.32
N GLY A 169 2.17 0.03 -10.31
CA GLY A 169 0.92 -0.74 -10.20
C GLY A 169 -0.33 0.15 -10.16
N HIS A 170 -0.21 1.37 -9.63
CA HIS A 170 -1.31 2.33 -9.63
C HIS A 170 -1.63 2.91 -11.02
N LEU A 171 -0.77 2.71 -12.03
CA LEU A 171 -1.05 3.12 -13.41
C LEU A 171 -2.10 2.25 -14.12
N VAL A 172 -2.67 1.25 -13.45
CA VAL A 172 -3.98 0.68 -13.84
C VAL A 172 -5.01 1.81 -13.99
N GLU A 173 -4.89 2.86 -13.18
CA GLU A 173 -5.45 4.18 -13.49
C GLU A 173 -4.45 4.98 -14.33
N PRO A 174 -4.69 5.24 -15.64
CA PRO A 174 -3.72 5.87 -16.55
C PRO A 174 -3.56 7.37 -16.27
N ARG A 175 -3.03 7.68 -15.09
CA ARG A 175 -2.94 8.99 -14.47
C ARG A 175 -1.54 9.16 -13.88
N PRO A 176 -0.69 10.03 -14.45
CA PRO A 176 0.69 10.19 -14.00
C PRO A 176 0.83 10.61 -12.53
N ASP A 177 -0.14 11.33 -11.98
CA ASP A 177 -0.15 11.75 -10.57
C ASP A 177 -0.16 10.56 -9.60
N LYS A 178 -0.65 9.39 -10.03
CA LYS A 178 -0.64 8.17 -9.23
C LYS A 178 0.77 7.65 -8.91
N LEU A 179 1.77 8.00 -9.72
CA LEU A 179 3.18 7.68 -9.43
C LEU A 179 3.68 8.33 -8.13
N GLY A 180 3.01 9.37 -7.65
CA GLY A 180 3.30 9.99 -6.35
C GLY A 180 3.16 9.02 -5.17
N THR A 181 2.43 7.92 -5.32
CA THR A 181 2.33 6.84 -4.30
C THR A 181 3.67 6.16 -4.01
N PHE A 182 4.69 6.37 -4.85
CA PHE A 182 6.08 5.99 -4.58
C PHE A 182 6.58 6.51 -3.22
N PHE A 183 6.32 7.79 -2.91
CA PHE A 183 6.86 8.46 -1.72
C PHE A 183 6.29 7.91 -0.40
N PRO A 184 4.96 7.85 -0.17
CA PRO A 184 4.43 7.19 1.01
C PRO A 184 4.79 5.70 1.02
N GLY A 185 4.94 5.07 -0.16
CA GLY A 185 5.43 3.70 -0.28
C GLY A 185 6.79 3.45 0.36
N LEU A 186 7.72 4.42 0.31
CA LEU A 186 9.00 4.36 1.03
C LEU A 186 8.80 4.35 2.55
N VAL A 187 7.86 5.13 3.08
CA VAL A 187 7.57 5.15 4.51
C VAL A 187 6.92 3.83 4.95
N PHE A 188 6.00 3.28 4.15
CA PHE A 188 5.38 1.98 4.39
C PHE A 188 6.42 0.86 4.48
N GLY A 189 7.32 0.77 3.51
CA GLY A 189 8.38 -0.24 3.52
C GLY A 189 9.43 -0.02 4.61
N TRP A 190 9.69 1.23 5.00
CA TRP A 190 10.53 1.56 6.15
C TRP A 190 9.87 1.13 7.47
N LEU A 191 8.56 1.35 7.65
CA LEU A 191 7.80 0.90 8.81
C LEU A 191 7.85 -0.62 8.95
N ARG A 192 7.68 -1.35 7.84
CA ARG A 192 7.87 -2.81 7.80
C ARG A 192 9.29 -3.20 8.20
N ALA A 193 10.32 -2.52 7.69
CA ALA A 193 11.70 -2.81 8.03
C ALA A 193 12.04 -2.50 9.51
N CYS A 194 11.46 -1.46 10.09
CA CYS A 194 11.70 -1.03 11.47
C CYS A 194 11.05 -1.96 12.51
N THR A 195 9.90 -2.54 12.17
CA THR A 195 9.11 -3.37 13.09
C THR A 195 9.27 -4.87 12.81
N GLY A 196 9.61 -5.23 11.57
CA GLY A 196 9.58 -6.60 11.06
C GLY A 196 8.18 -7.08 10.70
N THR A 197 7.16 -6.21 10.75
CA THR A 197 5.77 -6.59 10.45
C THR A 197 5.03 -5.51 9.65
N VAL A 198 3.99 -5.91 8.93
CA VAL A 198 3.19 -4.97 8.11
C VAL A 198 2.23 -4.11 8.92
N GLY A 199 1.91 -4.48 10.17
CA GLY A 199 0.85 -3.83 10.94
C GLY A 199 1.00 -2.32 11.12
N GLY A 200 2.22 -1.83 11.37
CA GLY A 200 2.48 -0.38 11.43
C GLY A 200 2.29 0.33 10.09
N ALA A 201 2.68 -0.33 8.99
CA ALA A 201 2.49 0.18 7.64
C ALA A 201 1.00 0.22 7.26
N VAL A 202 0.21 -0.79 7.65
CA VAL A 202 -1.26 -0.81 7.44
C VAL A 202 -1.92 0.39 8.12
N ILE A 203 -1.57 0.67 9.38
CA ILE A 203 -2.11 1.82 10.11
C ILE A 203 -1.75 3.13 9.41
N PHE A 204 -0.48 3.33 9.05
CA PHE A 204 -0.04 4.57 8.42
C PHE A 204 -0.67 4.75 7.03
N HIS A 205 -0.73 3.68 6.22
CA HIS A 205 -1.34 3.69 4.90
C HIS A 205 -2.84 4.02 4.98
N ALA A 206 -3.60 3.32 5.83
CA ALA A 206 -5.01 3.63 6.02
C ALA A 206 -5.21 5.09 6.46
N ALA A 207 -4.38 5.59 7.39
CA ALA A 207 -4.43 6.98 7.82
C ALA A 207 -4.12 7.97 6.69
N CYS A 208 -3.17 7.67 5.79
CA CYS A 208 -2.91 8.50 4.61
C CYS A 208 -4.15 8.61 3.71
N ASN A 209 -4.85 7.50 3.47
CA ASN A 209 -6.07 7.49 2.66
C ASN A 209 -7.20 8.28 3.35
N ILE A 210 -7.41 8.03 4.64
CA ILE A 210 -8.40 8.76 5.45
C ILE A 210 -8.10 10.26 5.46
N TRP A 211 -6.83 10.64 5.62
CA TRP A 211 -6.42 12.05 5.63
C TRP A 211 -6.64 12.72 4.28
N ALA A 212 -6.25 12.05 3.18
CA ALA A 212 -6.50 12.55 1.83
C ALA A 212 -8.01 12.75 1.59
N GLU A 213 -8.84 11.84 2.09
CA GLU A 213 -10.29 11.90 1.96
C GLU A 213 -10.92 13.03 2.80
N ILE A 214 -10.46 13.23 4.04
CA ILE A 214 -10.84 14.39 4.87
C ILE A 214 -10.49 15.70 4.17
N LEU A 215 -9.29 15.81 3.59
CA LEU A 215 -8.91 17.01 2.84
C LEU A 215 -9.76 17.17 1.58
N ARG A 216 -10.06 16.07 0.88
CA ARG A 216 -10.95 16.10 -0.30
C ARG A 216 -12.32 16.65 0.06
N TYR A 217 -12.99 16.10 1.06
CA TYR A 217 -14.29 16.61 1.49
C TYR A 217 -14.19 18.03 2.05
N GLY A 218 -13.09 18.35 2.75
CA GLY A 218 -12.89 19.66 3.34
C GLY A 218 -12.72 20.81 2.34
N TYR A 219 -12.01 20.57 1.22
CA TYR A 219 -11.76 21.59 0.19
C TYR A 219 -12.79 21.57 -0.95
N PHE A 220 -13.46 20.45 -1.19
CA PHE A 220 -14.36 20.27 -2.33
C PHE A 220 -15.83 20.04 -1.93
N GLY A 221 -16.12 19.89 -0.64
CA GLY A 221 -17.43 19.51 -0.14
C GLY A 221 -17.73 18.02 -0.33
N VAL A 222 -18.88 17.59 0.20
CA VAL A 222 -19.42 16.26 -0.06
C VAL A 222 -20.14 16.31 -1.40
N SER A 223 -19.62 15.63 -2.43
CA SER A 223 -20.37 15.42 -3.66
C SER A 223 -21.65 14.67 -3.33
N GLN A 224 -22.81 15.26 -3.60
CA GLN A 224 -24.07 14.52 -3.53
C GLN A 224 -24.00 13.42 -4.58
N GLY A 225 -23.96 12.17 -4.12
CA GLY A 225 -24.06 10.98 -4.98
C GLY A 225 -25.40 10.92 -5.69
#